data_AF-A0A2N7YAR8-F1
#
_entry.id   AF-A0A2N7YAR8-F1
#
_cell.length_a   1.000
_cell.length_b   1.000
_cell.length_c   1.000
_cell.angle_alpha   90.00
_cell.angle_beta   90.00
_cell.angle_gamma   90.00
#
_symmetry.space_group_name_H-M   'P 1'
#
loop_
_entity.id
_entity.type
_entity.pdbx_description
1 polymer ?
#
loop_
_entity_poly.entity_id
_entity_poly.type
_entity_poly.pdbx_seq_one_letter_code
_entity_poly.pdbx_strand_id
1 'polypeptide(L)'
;MKLKVVLLGTVLLAAPLYQAVAETCRANSYGGSDCEYDNGTSSKSRANSYGGQDTQYSDGTSSKSRSNSYGGQDIQYGDGTSAKTRSNSYGGQDTQYSDGTSAKSRSNSYGGQDTQYSNGSSSKSRANSYGGQNTTNN
;
A
#
# COMPACT_ATOMS: atom_id res chain seq x y z
N MET A 1 7.69 -22.25 -1.37
CA MET A 1 6.72 -21.22 -0.91
C MET A 1 7.53 -20.10 -0.29
N LYS A 2 7.62 -18.92 -0.92
CA LYS A 2 8.44 -17.80 -0.40
C LYS A 2 7.58 -16.99 0.58
N LEU A 3 7.97 -16.97 1.86
CA LEU A 3 7.35 -16.17 2.93
C LEU A 3 7.70 -14.69 2.67
N LYS A 4 6.72 -13.81 2.47
CA LYS A 4 6.97 -12.38 2.17
C LYS A 4 6.34 -11.48 3.23
N VAL A 5 7.18 -10.68 3.90
CA VAL A 5 6.82 -9.81 5.03
C VAL A 5 6.41 -8.42 4.54
N VAL A 6 5.15 -8.02 4.75
CA VAL A 6 4.62 -6.67 4.53
C VAL A 6 4.38 -6.03 5.90
N LEU A 7 5.21 -5.08 6.33
CA LEU A 7 5.10 -4.49 7.67
C LEU A 7 3.83 -3.64 7.85
N LEU A 8 3.28 -3.67 9.07
CA LEU A 8 2.05 -2.98 9.48
C LEU A 8 2.07 -1.47 9.18
N GLY A 9 0.94 -0.95 8.69
CA GLY A 9 0.56 0.46 8.84
C GLY A 9 0.70 1.36 7.61
N THR A 10 1.51 0.98 6.62
CA THR A 10 1.49 1.68 5.33
C THR A 10 0.40 1.05 4.49
N VAL A 11 -0.64 1.82 4.18
CA VAL A 11 -1.57 1.51 3.11
C VAL A 11 -0.72 1.25 1.87
N LEU A 12 -0.48 -0.03 1.57
CA LEU A 12 0.23 -0.48 0.39
C LEU A 12 -0.75 -0.28 -0.77
N LEU A 13 -0.91 0.99 -1.15
CA LEU A 13 -1.57 1.40 -2.36
C LEU A 13 -0.61 1.03 -3.47
N ALA A 14 -0.75 -0.24 -3.89
CA ALA A 14 -0.14 -0.78 -5.07
C ALA A 14 -0.37 0.23 -6.20
N ALA A 15 0.68 0.92 -6.62
CA ALA A 15 0.67 1.53 -7.93
C ALA A 15 0.39 0.39 -8.93
N PRO A 16 -0.50 0.57 -9.91
CA PRO A 16 -0.82 -0.48 -10.87
C PRO A 16 0.38 -0.93 -11.72
N LEU A 17 1.52 -0.22 -11.68
CA LEU A 17 2.65 -0.47 -12.58
C LEU A 17 3.84 -1.23 -11.98
N TYR A 18 3.94 -1.41 -10.66
CA TYR A 18 5.08 -2.13 -10.08
C TYR A 18 4.62 -3.08 -8.98
N GLN A 19 4.44 -4.35 -9.35
CA GLN A 19 4.24 -5.48 -8.44
C GLN A 19 5.51 -5.83 -7.64
N ALA A 20 6.36 -4.84 -7.35
CA ALA A 20 7.53 -5.00 -6.52
C ALA A 20 7.06 -5.13 -5.08
N VAL A 21 7.41 -6.23 -4.42
CA VAL A 21 7.01 -6.47 -3.03
C VAL A 21 8.16 -6.00 -2.16
N ALA A 22 7.87 -5.12 -1.21
CA ALA A 22 8.88 -4.69 -0.25
C ALA A 22 9.39 -5.90 0.53
N GLU A 23 10.69 -6.19 0.47
CA GLU A 23 11.34 -7.22 1.26
C GLU A 23 11.59 -6.74 2.69
N THR A 24 11.95 -5.46 2.81
CA THR A 24 12.18 -4.81 4.10
C THR A 24 11.66 -3.39 4.05
N CYS A 25 11.03 -2.95 5.13
CA CYS A 25 10.65 -1.56 5.36
C CYS A 25 11.03 -1.18 6.79
N ARG A 26 11.55 0.02 6.97
CA ARG A 26 11.87 0.56 8.30
C ARG A 26 11.29 1.95 8.44
N ALA A 27 10.64 2.21 9.57
CA ALA A 27 10.20 3.57 9.89
C ALA A 27 11.41 4.51 9.98
N ASN A 28 11.27 5.71 9.43
CA ASN A 28 12.30 6.74 9.47
C ASN A 28 11.89 7.90 10.38
N SER A 29 12.84 8.80 10.67
CA SER A 29 12.63 9.96 11.55
C SER A 29 11.67 11.02 10.99
N TYR A 30 11.22 10.88 9.74
CA TYR A 30 10.33 11.83 9.05
C TYR A 30 8.86 11.38 9.06
N GLY A 31 8.52 10.40 9.90
CA GLY A 31 7.15 9.88 9.99
C GLY A 31 6.73 9.06 8.77
N GLY A 32 7.68 8.62 7.95
CA GLY A 32 7.47 7.70 6.85
C GLY A 32 8.29 6.42 7.03
N SER A 33 8.61 5.77 5.93
CA SER A 33 9.39 4.53 5.90
C SER A 33 10.33 4.49 4.70
N ASP A 34 11.46 3.81 4.90
CA ASP A 34 12.42 3.47 3.87
C ASP A 34 12.27 1.98 3.56
N CYS A 35 12.02 1.63 2.31
CA CYS A 35 11.76 0.26 1.87
C CYS A 35 12.71 -0.18 0.76
N GLU A 36 13.08 -1.46 0.80
CA GLU A 36 13.80 -2.16 -0.27
C GLU A 36 12.88 -3.23 -0.86
N TYR A 37 12.84 -3.33 -2.19
CA TYR A 37 11.96 -4.21 -2.92
C TYR A 37 12.71 -5.36 -3.59
N ASP A 38 12.01 -6.46 -3.85
CA ASP A 38 12.58 -7.71 -4.40
C ASP A 38 13.15 -7.58 -5.82
N ASN A 39 12.78 -6.52 -6.54
CA ASN A 39 13.32 -6.16 -7.85
C ASN A 39 14.56 -5.24 -7.78
N GLY A 40 15.07 -4.94 -6.57
CA GLY A 40 16.22 -4.06 -6.36
C GLY A 40 15.91 -2.57 -6.40
N THR A 41 14.65 -2.16 -6.52
CA THR A 41 14.29 -0.75 -6.29
C THR A 41 14.19 -0.48 -4.78
N SER A 42 14.30 0.79 -4.41
CA SER A 42 14.08 1.26 -3.04
C SER A 42 13.11 2.44 -3.04
N SER A 43 12.49 2.71 -1.90
CA SER A 43 11.66 3.89 -1.70
C SER A 43 11.96 4.57 -0.38
N LYS A 44 11.73 5.88 -0.35
CA LYS A 44 11.77 6.70 0.86
C LYS A 44 10.50 7.52 0.92
N SER A 45 9.81 7.44 2.05
CA SER A 45 8.59 8.21 2.30
C SER A 45 8.73 9.11 3.51
N ARG A 46 7.97 10.20 3.55
CA ARG A 46 7.90 11.14 4.67
C ARG A 46 6.50 11.70 4.82
N ALA A 47 6.10 11.92 6.07
CA ALA A 47 4.78 12.48 6.36
C ALA A 47 4.71 13.90 5.81
N ASN A 48 3.57 14.26 5.22
CA ASN A 48 3.30 15.60 4.73
C ASN A 48 2.24 16.31 5.58
N SER A 49 2.13 17.63 5.42
CA SER A 49 1.21 18.48 6.17
C SER A 49 -0.28 18.23 5.88
N TYR A 50 -0.61 17.37 4.91
CA TYR A 50 -1.98 17.03 4.52
C TYR A 50 -2.45 15.68 5.10
N GLY A 51 -1.74 15.16 6.11
CA GLY A 51 -2.05 13.88 6.73
C GLY A 51 -1.86 12.70 5.79
N GLY A 52 -0.96 12.81 4.82
CA GLY A 52 -0.54 11.73 3.94
C GLY A 52 0.99 11.62 3.89
N GLN A 53 1.49 11.00 2.82
CA GLN A 53 2.92 10.69 2.63
C GLN A 53 3.39 11.17 1.26
N ASP A 54 4.60 11.71 1.21
CA ASP A 54 5.33 11.93 -0.04
C ASP A 54 6.38 10.82 -0.18
N THR A 55 6.29 10.01 -1.23
CA THR A 55 7.16 8.85 -1.49
C THR A 55 7.96 9.06 -2.77
N GLN A 56 9.25 8.74 -2.72
CA GLN A 56 10.16 8.76 -3.86
C GLN A 56 10.76 7.37 -4.03
N TYR A 57 10.82 6.89 -5.27
CA TYR A 57 11.41 5.60 -5.62
C TYR A 57 12.76 5.81 -6.32
N SER A 58 13.67 4.84 -6.20
CA SER A 58 15.01 4.92 -6.81
C SER A 58 15.00 4.85 -8.34
N ASP A 59 13.90 4.42 -8.95
CA ASP A 59 13.69 4.44 -10.40
C ASP A 59 13.23 5.81 -10.93
N GLY A 60 13.13 6.82 -10.05
CA GLY A 60 12.73 8.18 -10.39
C GLY A 60 11.21 8.41 -10.35
N THR A 61 10.40 7.38 -10.07
CA THR A 61 8.97 7.54 -9.85
C THR A 61 8.69 8.11 -8.46
N SER A 62 7.49 8.67 -8.28
CA SER A 62 7.08 9.23 -7.00
C SER A 62 5.59 9.10 -6.78
N SER A 63 5.16 9.26 -5.54
CA SER A 63 3.75 9.43 -5.21
C SER A 63 3.55 10.44 -4.10
N LYS A 64 2.37 11.04 -4.08
CA LYS A 64 1.94 11.97 -3.04
C LYS A 64 0.53 11.60 -2.61
N SER A 65 0.34 11.39 -1.32
CA SER A 65 -0.97 11.13 -0.75
C SER A 65 -1.40 12.22 0.22
N ARG A 66 -2.72 12.35 0.42
CA ARG A 66 -3.32 13.19 1.46
C ARG A 66 -4.52 12.49 2.06
N SER A 67 -4.81 12.72 3.33
CA SER A 67 -6.04 12.21 3.95
C SER A 67 -7.27 12.88 3.31
N ASN A 68 -8.37 12.14 3.16
CA ASN A 68 -9.65 12.65 2.69
C ASN A 68 -10.76 12.47 3.75
N SER A 69 -11.90 13.14 3.54
CA SER A 69 -13.03 13.13 4.50
C SER A 69 -13.76 11.80 4.62
N TYR A 70 -13.39 10.79 3.84
CA TYR A 70 -13.99 9.44 3.86
C TYR A 70 -13.15 8.43 4.64
N GLY A 71 -12.22 8.91 5.47
CA GLY A 71 -11.32 8.07 6.25
C GLY A 71 -10.36 7.27 5.37
N GLY A 72 -10.05 7.77 4.17
CA GLY A 72 -9.04 7.22 3.28
C GLY A 72 -8.11 8.30 2.77
N GLN A 73 -7.52 8.09 1.60
CA GLN A 73 -6.47 8.91 1.02
C GLN A 73 -6.73 9.17 -0.46
N ASP A 74 -6.40 10.39 -0.91
CA ASP A 74 -6.23 10.68 -2.33
C ASP A 74 -4.74 10.58 -2.65
N ILE A 75 -4.39 9.93 -3.77
CA ILE A 75 -3.00 9.70 -4.17
C ILE A 75 -2.81 10.12 -5.62
N GLN A 76 -1.69 10.77 -5.88
CA GLN A 76 -1.20 11.07 -7.21
C GLN A 76 0.14 10.36 -7.40
N TYR A 77 0.30 9.67 -8.52
CA TYR A 77 1.55 9.04 -8.92
C TYR A 77 2.25 9.91 -9.99
N GLY A 78 3.57 9.81 -10.06
CA GLY A 78 4.39 10.60 -10.98
C GLY A 78 4.14 10.33 -12.47
N ASP A 79 3.50 9.19 -12.80
CA ASP A 79 3.07 8.83 -14.15
C ASP A 79 1.72 9.47 -14.55
N GLY A 80 1.12 10.28 -13.67
CA GLY A 80 -0.18 10.92 -13.88
C GLY A 80 -1.38 10.06 -13.50
N THR A 81 -1.18 8.81 -13.08
CA THR A 81 -2.25 7.99 -12.52
C THR A 81 -2.59 8.48 -11.10
N SER A 82 -3.81 8.20 -10.66
CA SER A 82 -4.26 8.55 -9.32
C SER A 82 -5.12 7.46 -8.71
N ALA A 83 -5.20 7.46 -7.39
CA ALA A 83 -6.10 6.58 -6.66
C ALA A 83 -6.83 7.34 -5.56
N LYS A 84 -8.04 6.90 -5.26
CA LYS A 84 -8.83 7.36 -4.12
C LYS A 84 -9.22 6.18 -3.27
N THR A 85 -8.93 6.26 -1.98
CA THR A 85 -9.38 5.27 -1.00
C THR A 85 -10.41 5.85 -0.05
N ARG A 86 -11.26 4.97 0.46
CA ARG A 86 -12.19 5.26 1.56
C ARG A 86 -12.25 4.06 2.48
N SER A 87 -12.40 4.30 3.78
CA SER A 87 -12.67 3.22 4.73
C SER A 87 -14.06 2.62 4.48
N ASN A 88 -14.19 1.31 4.65
CA ASN A 88 -15.46 0.59 4.53
C ASN A 88 -15.86 -0.06 5.87
N SER A 89 -17.11 -0.53 5.95
CA SER A 89 -17.69 -1.10 7.18
C SER A 89 -17.09 -2.45 7.59
N TYR A 90 -16.21 -3.03 6.78
CA TYR A 90 -15.56 -4.33 7.04
C TYR A 90 -14.15 -4.16 7.61
N GLY A 91 -13.80 -2.95 8.08
CA GLY A 91 -12.46 -2.66 8.59
C GLY A 91 -11.37 -2.74 7.51
N GLY A 92 -11.76 -2.55 6.25
CA GLY A 92 -10.85 -2.41 5.12
C GLY A 92 -11.19 -1.18 4.30
N GLN A 93 -10.70 -1.11 3.07
CA GLN A 93 -10.74 0.08 2.23
C GLN A 93 -11.21 -0.27 0.83
N ASP A 94 -12.03 0.61 0.26
CA ASP A 94 -12.33 0.59 -1.17
C ASP A 94 -11.36 1.55 -1.86
N THR A 95 -10.68 1.07 -2.90
CA THR A 95 -9.75 1.84 -3.72
C THR A 95 -10.27 1.92 -5.15
N GLN A 96 -10.25 3.12 -5.73
CA GLN A 96 -10.55 3.37 -7.14
C GLN A 96 -9.34 4.03 -7.79
N TYR A 97 -8.90 3.50 -8.93
CA TYR A 97 -7.81 4.06 -9.73
C TYR A 97 -8.36 4.86 -10.91
N SER A 98 -7.58 5.82 -11.39
CA SER A 98 -7.98 6.67 -12.53
C SER A 98 -8.11 5.92 -13.86
N ASP A 99 -7.50 4.74 -13.98
CA ASP A 99 -7.62 3.85 -15.13
C ASP A 99 -8.92 3.01 -15.13
N GLY A 100 -9.78 3.20 -14.12
CA GLY A 100 -11.05 2.49 -13.96
C GLY A 100 -10.94 1.17 -13.22
N THR A 101 -9.73 0.74 -12.84
CA THR A 101 -9.56 -0.45 -11.99
C THR A 101 -9.90 -0.12 -10.54
N SER A 102 -10.19 -1.16 -9.75
CA SER A 102 -10.51 -1.00 -8.33
C SER A 102 -10.09 -2.18 -7.48
N ALA A 103 -9.99 -1.92 -6.19
CA ALA A 103 -9.74 -2.95 -5.17
C ALA A 103 -10.66 -2.74 -3.96
N LYS A 104 -11.03 -3.83 -3.30
CA LYS A 104 -11.76 -3.81 -2.04
C LYS A 104 -11.06 -4.71 -1.04
N SER A 105 -10.70 -4.17 0.11
CA SER A 105 -10.14 -4.94 1.22
C SER A 105 -11.12 -5.04 2.40
N ARG A 106 -10.92 -6.07 3.22
CA ARG A 106 -11.62 -6.28 4.49
C ARG A 106 -10.68 -6.92 5.50
N SER A 107 -10.83 -6.55 6.78
CA SER A 107 -10.07 -7.19 7.85
C SER A 107 -10.41 -8.67 7.94
N ASN A 108 -9.41 -9.51 8.23
CA ASN A 108 -9.60 -10.94 8.47
C ASN A 108 -9.22 -11.33 9.90
N SER A 109 -9.62 -12.54 10.31
CA SER A 109 -9.41 -13.05 11.67
C SER A 109 -7.95 -13.33 12.02
N TYR A 110 -7.02 -13.23 11.05
CA TYR A 110 -5.59 -13.43 11.26
C TYR A 110 -4.84 -12.10 11.45
N GLY A 111 -5.56 -11.01 11.73
CA GLY A 111 -4.98 -9.69 11.94
C GLY A 111 -4.39 -9.07 10.67
N GLY A 112 -4.82 -9.53 9.49
CA GLY A 112 -4.47 -8.95 8.20
C GLY A 112 -5.71 -8.58 7.39
N GLN A 113 -5.57 -8.54 6.07
CA GLN A 113 -6.59 -8.07 5.13
C GLN A 113 -6.77 -9.06 3.98
N ASP A 114 -8.01 -9.31 3.58
CA ASP A 114 -8.34 -9.95 2.31
C ASP A 114 -8.67 -8.87 1.28
N THR A 115 -8.00 -8.85 0.14
CA THR A 115 -8.21 -7.87 -0.94
C THR A 115 -8.67 -8.56 -2.21
N GLN A 116 -9.68 -7.98 -2.86
CA GLN A 116 -10.19 -8.39 -4.17
C GLN A 116 -9.97 -7.26 -5.17
N TYR A 117 -9.46 -7.59 -6.36
CA TYR A 117 -9.22 -6.64 -7.44
C TYR A 117 -10.28 -6.80 -8.54
N SER A 118 -10.57 -5.71 -9.28
CA SER A 118 -11.58 -5.72 -10.35
C SER A 118 -11.25 -6.62 -11.53
N ASN A 119 -9.98 -7.01 -11.70
CA ASN A 119 -9.53 -7.97 -12.70
C ASN A 119 -9.72 -9.45 -12.25
N GLY A 120 -10.32 -9.68 -11.08
CA GLY A 120 -10.60 -11.01 -10.54
C GLY A 120 -9.46 -11.62 -9.72
N SER A 121 -8.28 -10.99 -9.65
CA SER A 121 -7.21 -11.46 -8.77
C SER A 121 -7.50 -11.11 -7.30
N SER A 122 -6.76 -11.74 -6.40
CA SER A 122 -6.93 -11.50 -4.96
C SER A 122 -5.64 -11.58 -4.18
N SER A 123 -5.62 -10.98 -2.99
CA SER A 123 -4.56 -11.20 -2.03
C SER A 123 -5.11 -11.40 -0.62
N LYS A 124 -4.33 -12.08 0.22
CA LYS A 124 -4.62 -12.27 1.64
C LYS A 124 -3.35 -12.02 2.43
N SER A 125 -3.45 -11.15 3.43
CA SER A 125 -2.39 -10.90 4.41
C SER A 125 -2.80 -11.40 5.80
N ARG A 126 -1.80 -11.71 6.63
CA ARG A 126 -1.97 -12.14 8.03
C ARG A 126 -0.81 -11.66 8.88
N ALA A 127 -1.04 -11.33 10.14
CA ALA A 127 0.03 -10.86 11.02
C ALA A 127 1.13 -11.94 11.17
N ASN A 128 2.37 -11.50 11.34
CA ASN A 128 3.52 -12.38 11.57
C ASN A 128 4.22 -12.05 12.90
N SER A 129 5.04 -12.98 13.37
CA SER A 129 5.72 -12.89 14.68
C SER A 129 6.78 -11.79 14.76
N TYR A 130 7.11 -11.14 13.65
CA TYR A 130 8.08 -10.04 13.59
C TYR A 130 7.41 -8.66 13.56
N GLY A 131 6.10 -8.59 13.86
CA GLY A 131 5.35 -7.32 13.86
C GLY A 131 4.95 -6.82 12.48
N GLY A 132 5.10 -7.64 11.44
CA GLY A 132 4.60 -7.37 10.09
C GLY A 132 3.42 -8.26 9.71
N GLN A 133 3.15 -8.34 8.42
CA GLN A 133 2.13 -9.20 7.79
C GLN A 133 2.81 -10.15 6.81
N ASN A 134 2.24 -11.31 6.52
CA ASN A 134 2.63 -12.17 5.41
C ASN A 134 1.54 -12.15 4.36
N THR A 135 1.87 -11.79 3.11
CA THR A 135 0.89 -11.65 2.03
C THR A 135 1.04 -12.73 0.97
N THR A 136 -0.07 -13.33 0.56
CA THR A 136 -0.18 -14.27 -0.55
C THR A 136 -1.12 -13.71 -1.61
N ASN A 137 -0.74 -13.80 -2.89
CA ASN A 137 -1.57 -13.39 -4.03
C ASN A 137 -2.09 -14.65 -4.76
N ASN A 138 -3.31 -14.60 -5.27
CA ASN A 138 -3.90 -15.61 -6.17
C ASN A 138 -4.38 -14.97 -7.47
#